data_AF-A0A563EIW7-F1
#
_entry.id   AF-A0A563EIW7-F1
#
_cell.length_a   1.000
_cell.length_b   1.000
_cell.length_c   1.000
_cell.angle_alpha   90.00
_cell.angle_beta   90.00
_cell.angle_gamma   90.00
#
_symmetry.space_group_name_H-M   'P 1'
#
loop_
_entity.id
_entity.type
_entity.pdbx_description
1 polymer ?
#
loop_
_entity_poly.entity_id
_entity_poly.type
_entity_poly.pdbx_seq_one_letter_code
_entity_poly.pdbx_strand_id
1 'polypeptide(L)'
;MTAEQDTRTVEETLLGFLEVKTKAKVGLDQDLFASGLVTSMFAMQLVVHLESEYGVAIVGSDLKLDNFRTVTTMAALVRRLRDESAVTEGV
;
A
#
# COMPACT_ATOMS: atom_id res chain seq x y z
N MET A 1 16.17 10.80 -19.95
CA MET A 1 15.84 9.36 -19.94
C MET A 1 15.56 9.03 -18.48
N THR A 2 14.34 9.02 -17.95
CA THR A 2 13.03 8.87 -18.58
C THR A 2 11.98 9.55 -17.67
N ALA A 3 11.22 10.48 -18.22
CA ALA A 3 10.00 11.00 -17.60
C ALA A 3 8.87 10.02 -17.95
N GLU A 4 8.71 8.98 -17.12
CA GLU A 4 7.62 7.99 -17.16
C GLU A 4 7.15 7.70 -15.73
N GLN A 5 7.02 8.75 -14.89
CA GLN A 5 6.54 8.59 -13.50
C GLN A 5 5.09 9.01 -13.31
N ASP A 6 4.41 9.52 -14.34
CA ASP A 6 3.12 10.22 -14.20
C ASP A 6 1.86 9.35 -14.28
N THR A 7 1.95 8.02 -14.26
CA THR A 7 0.74 7.15 -14.18
C THR A 7 0.97 5.85 -13.42
N ARG A 8 1.95 5.81 -12.50
CA ARG A 8 2.08 4.62 -11.65
C ARG A 8 0.91 4.55 -10.70
N THR A 9 0.09 3.52 -10.87
CA THR A 9 -0.96 3.19 -9.93
C THR A 9 -0.35 2.82 -8.58
N VAL A 10 -1.11 3.03 -7.50
CA VAL A 10 -0.68 2.65 -6.15
C VAL A 10 -0.26 1.17 -6.12
N GLU A 11 -0.99 0.33 -6.86
CA GLU A 11 -0.71 -1.10 -7.04
C GLU A 11 0.68 -1.38 -7.62
N GLU A 12 1.08 -0.69 -8.69
CA GLU A 12 2.38 -0.88 -9.33
C GLU A 12 3.54 -0.47 -8.42
N THR A 13 3.38 0.63 -7.67
CA THR A 13 4.38 1.08 -6.70
C THR A 13 4.54 0.07 -5.57
N LEU A 14 3.42 -0.45 -5.04
CA LEU A 14 3.42 -1.49 -4.01
C LEU A 14 4.03 -2.80 -4.52
N LEU A 15 3.68 -3.23 -5.73
CA LEU A 15 4.28 -4.41 -6.37
C LEU A 15 5.80 -4.26 -6.47
N GLY A 16 6.28 -3.17 -7.05
CA GLY A 16 7.72 -2.92 -7.18
C GLY A 16 8.44 -2.91 -5.83
N PHE A 17 7.85 -2.25 -4.82
CA PHE A 17 8.40 -2.24 -3.46
C PHE A 17 8.46 -3.64 -2.84
N LEU A 18 7.38 -4.40 -2.96
CA LEU A 18 7.28 -5.75 -2.40
C LEU A 18 8.21 -6.72 -3.14
N GLU A 19 8.29 -6.69 -4.46
CA GLU A 19 9.18 -7.56 -5.25
C GLU A 19 10.65 -7.30 -4.91
N VAL A 20 11.05 -6.04 -4.71
CA VAL A 20 12.41 -5.69 -4.30
C VAL A 20 12.71 -6.16 -2.88
N LYS A 21 11.77 -5.98 -1.95
CA LYS A 21 11.94 -6.36 -0.53
C LYS A 21 11.93 -7.87 -0.34
N THR A 22 11.02 -8.56 -1.01
CA THR A 22 10.78 -10.01 -0.86
C THR A 22 11.64 -10.84 -1.80
N LYS A 23 12.25 -10.22 -2.83
CA LYS A 23 12.99 -10.89 -3.90
C LYS A 23 12.17 -11.96 -4.61
N ALA A 24 10.84 -11.83 -4.58
CA ALA A 24 9.90 -12.76 -5.17
C ALA A 24 8.86 -11.98 -5.99
N LYS A 25 8.29 -12.63 -7.01
CA LYS A 25 7.16 -12.05 -7.73
C LYS A 25 5.93 -12.04 -6.83
N VAL A 26 5.25 -10.90 -6.84
CA VAL A 26 4.01 -10.68 -6.08
C VAL A 26 2.87 -10.48 -7.06
N GLY A 27 1.75 -11.17 -6.83
CA GLY A 27 0.50 -10.94 -7.55
C GLY A 27 -0.38 -9.90 -6.85
N LEU A 28 -1.25 -9.25 -7.62
CA LEU A 28 -2.23 -8.28 -7.09
C LEU A 28 -3.18 -8.91 -6.07
N ASP A 29 -3.75 -10.06 -6.43
CA ASP A 29 -4.64 -10.88 -5.58
C ASP A 29 -3.87 -11.90 -4.71
N GLN A 30 -2.54 -11.81 -4.66
CA GLN A 30 -1.75 -12.74 -3.86
C GLN A 30 -1.83 -12.38 -2.38
N ASP A 31 -2.13 -13.38 -1.56
CA ASP A 31 -2.10 -13.24 -0.11
C ASP A 31 -0.66 -13.21 0.39
N LEU A 32 -0.18 -12.01 0.71
CA LEU A 32 1.19 -11.72 1.12
C LEU A 32 1.53 -12.33 2.47
N PHE A 33 0.54 -12.42 3.36
CA PHE A 33 0.69 -13.00 4.70
C PHE A 33 0.71 -14.53 4.61
N ALA A 34 -0.21 -15.12 3.83
CA ALA A 34 -0.23 -16.57 3.64
C ALA A 34 1.00 -17.06 2.85
N SER A 35 1.52 -16.27 1.92
CA SER A 35 2.77 -16.60 1.22
C SER A 35 4.02 -16.38 2.07
N GLY A 36 3.89 -15.82 3.28
CA GLY A 36 5.02 -15.53 4.17
C GLY A 36 5.94 -14.40 3.67
N LEU A 37 5.48 -13.62 2.69
CA LEU A 37 6.24 -12.50 2.11
C LEU A 37 6.16 -11.26 3.00
N VAL A 38 5.04 -11.09 3.70
CA VAL A 38 4.81 -10.01 4.67
C VAL A 38 4.68 -10.61 6.07
N THR A 39 5.42 -10.03 7.00
CA THR A 39 5.35 -10.34 8.44
C THR A 39 4.68 -9.20 9.19
N SER A 40 4.21 -9.43 10.43
CA SER A 40 3.58 -8.38 11.24
C SER A 40 4.50 -7.17 11.48
N MET A 41 5.81 -7.39 11.60
CA MET A 41 6.78 -6.30 11.73
C MET A 41 6.92 -5.51 10.41
N PHE A 42 6.95 -6.22 9.28
CA PHE A 42 7.02 -5.57 7.98
C PHE A 42 5.74 -4.81 7.65
N ALA A 43 4.57 -5.33 8.05
CA ALA A 43 3.29 -4.65 7.88
C ALA A 43 3.29 -3.28 8.58
N MET A 44 3.79 -3.19 9.81
CA MET A 44 3.91 -1.90 10.51
C MET A 44 4.85 -0.92 9.78
N GLN A 45 5.97 -1.40 9.24
CA GLN A 45 6.87 -0.55 8.44
C GLN A 45 6.22 -0.09 7.13
N LEU A 46 5.46 -0.99 6.50
CA LEU A 46 4.72 -0.73 5.28
C LEU A 46 3.65 0.33 5.52
N VAL A 47 2.92 0.24 6.63
CA VAL A 47 1.94 1.26 7.05
C VAL A 47 2.60 2.63 7.14
N VAL A 48 3.67 2.76 7.95
CA VAL A 48 4.37 4.05 8.13
C VAL A 48 4.92 4.59 6.81
N HIS A 49 5.41 3.70 5.94
CA HIS A 49 5.89 4.09 4.62
C HIS A 49 4.76 4.63 3.74
N LEU A 50 3.60 3.96 3.72
CA LEU A 50 2.43 4.40 2.95
C LEU A 50 1.87 5.72 3.49
N GLU A 51 1.78 5.87 4.80
CA GLU A 51 1.34 7.12 5.44
C GLU A 51 2.26 8.29 5.04
N SER A 52 3.57 8.08 5.08
CA SER A 52 4.56 9.09 4.71
C SER A 52 4.60 9.38 3.20
N GLU A 53 4.52 8.35 2.35
CA GLU A 53 4.63 8.47 0.90
C GLU A 53 3.36 9.07 0.27
N TYR A 54 2.19 8.75 0.81
CA TYR A 54 0.90 9.20 0.28
C TYR A 54 0.19 10.27 1.11
N GLY A 55 0.72 10.61 2.29
CA GLY A 55 0.11 11.59 3.19
C GLY A 55 -1.21 11.13 3.80
N VAL A 56 -1.41 9.82 3.96
CA VAL A 56 -2.63 9.22 4.52
C VAL A 56 -2.43 8.82 5.97
N ALA A 57 -3.52 8.66 6.73
CA ALA A 57 -3.50 8.11 8.08
C ALA A 57 -4.20 6.75 8.11
N ILE A 58 -3.48 5.69 8.45
CA ILE A 58 -3.98 4.32 8.48
C ILE A 58 -4.11 3.89 9.95
N VAL A 59 -5.32 4.04 10.52
CA VAL A 59 -5.57 3.83 11.95
C VAL A 59 -6.81 2.97 12.21
N GLY A 60 -6.89 2.37 13.40
CA GLY A 60 -8.10 1.72 13.89
C GLY A 60 -8.65 0.62 12.97
N SER A 61 -9.73 0.93 12.24
CA SER A 61 -10.38 -0.02 11.33
C SER A 61 -9.62 -0.25 10.03
N ASP A 62 -8.73 0.66 9.66
CA ASP A 62 -7.90 0.57 8.47
C ASP A 62 -6.67 -0.30 8.71
N LEU A 63 -6.22 -0.41 9.97
CA LEU A 63 -5.13 -1.29 10.41
C LEU A 63 -5.56 -2.77 10.53
N LYS A 64 -6.47 -3.25 9.68
CA LYS A 64 -6.88 -4.65 9.66
C LYS A 64 -6.03 -5.42 8.68
N LEU A 65 -5.59 -6.62 9.09
CA LEU A 65 -4.81 -7.52 8.23
C LEU A 65 -5.48 -7.78 6.88
N ASP A 66 -6.81 -7.78 6.83
CA ASP A 66 -7.60 -7.90 5.60
C ASP A 66 -7.25 -6.82 4.56
N ASN A 67 -6.98 -5.58 5.01
CA ASN A 67 -6.58 -4.46 4.16
C ASN A 67 -5.13 -4.56 3.67
N PHE A 68 -4.29 -5.35 4.34
CA PHE A 68 -2.88 -5.57 3.97
C PHE A 68 -2.63 -6.91 3.31
N ARG A 69 -3.69 -7.72 3.17
CA ARG A 69 -3.60 -9.10 2.73
C ARG A 69 -3.10 -9.21 1.30
N THR A 70 -3.58 -8.31 0.45
CA THR A 70 -3.26 -8.27 -0.98
C THR A 70 -2.92 -6.84 -1.41
N VAL A 71 -2.20 -6.70 -2.52
CA VAL A 71 -1.84 -5.38 -3.05
C VAL A 71 -3.09 -4.61 -3.47
N THR A 72 -4.10 -5.29 -4.02
CA THR A 72 -5.36 -4.69 -4.42
C THR A 72 -6.09 -4.05 -3.24
N THR A 73 -6.19 -4.74 -2.09
CA THR A 73 -6.85 -4.17 -0.90
C THR A 73 -6.07 -2.98 -0.34
N MET A 74 -4.74 -3.06 -0.34
CA MET A 74 -3.86 -1.97 0.12
C MET A 74 -4.00 -0.73 -0.77
N ALA A 75 -4.02 -0.92 -2.08
CA ALA A 75 -4.17 0.17 -3.03
C ALA A 75 -5.56 0.81 -2.95
N ALA A 76 -6.60 -0.01 -2.78
CA ALA A 76 -7.95 0.49 -2.53
C ALA A 76 -8.03 1.32 -1.23
N LEU A 77 -7.37 0.86 -0.16
CA LEU A 77 -7.28 1.58 1.11
C LEU A 77 -6.61 2.94 0.94
N VAL A 78 -5.40 2.97 0.37
CA VAL A 78 -4.63 4.21 0.15
C VAL A 78 -5.43 5.17 -0.74
N ARG A 79 -6.04 4.68 -1.81
CA ARG A 79 -6.85 5.52 -2.71
C ARG A 79 -8.04 6.13 -1.98
N ARG A 80 -8.72 5.35 -1.13
CA ARG A 80 -9.84 5.83 -0.33
C ARG A 80 -9.38 6.88 0.69
N LEU A 81 -8.31 6.62 1.43
CA LEU A 81 -7.80 7.56 2.43
C LEU A 81 -7.32 8.87 1.78
N ARG A 82 -6.68 8.81 0.60
CA ARG A 82 -6.30 10.02 -0.15
C ARG A 82 -7.51 10.85 -0.59
N ASP A 83 -8.60 10.20 -0.97
CA ASP A 83 -9.85 10.87 -1.34
C ASP A 83 -10.47 11.57 -0.11
N GLU A 84 -10.51 10.89 1.04
CA GLU A 84 -11.01 11.45 2.31
C GLU A 84 -10.13 12.61 2.83
N SER A 85 -8.81 12.51 2.70
CA SER A 85 -7.88 13.60 3.05
C SER A 85 -8.07 14.85 2.17
N ALA A 86 -8.33 14.68 0.87
CA ALA A 86 -8.56 15.80 -0.05
C ALA A 86 -9.87 16.56 0.23
N VAL A 87 -10.88 15.88 0.80
CA VAL A 87 -12.19 16.49 1.14
C VAL A 87 -12.12 17.33 2.42
N THR A 88 -11.16 17.07 3.31
CA THR A 88 -11.13 17.66 4.66
C THR A 88 -10.41 19.02 4.72
N GLU A 89 -9.57 19.37 3.74
CA GLU A 89 -8.89 20.69 3.65
C GLU A 89 -9.67 21.75 2.85
N GLY A 90 -10.99 21.57 2.67
CA GLY A 90 -11.83 22.42 1.82
C GLY A 90 -12.94 23.23 2.53
N VAL A 91 -12.92 23.37 3.85
CA VAL A 91 -13.94 24.10 4.64
C VAL A 91 -13.37 25.30 5.39
#